data_AF-A0A2K6T1A3-F1
#
_entry.id   AF-A0A2K6T1A3-F1
#
_cell.length_a   1.000
_cell.length_b   1.000
_cell.length_c   1.000
_cell.angle_alpha   90.00
_cell.angle_beta   90.00
_cell.angle_gamma   90.00
#
_symmetry.space_group_name_H-M   'P 1'
#
loop_
_entity.id
_entity.type
_entity.pdbx_description
1 polymer ?
#
loop_
_entity_poly.entity_id
_entity_poly.type
_entity_poly.pdbx_seq_one_letter_code
_entity_poly.pdbx_strand_id
1 'polypeptide(L)'
;MGLLSQGSPLSWEETKRHADHVRRHGILQFLHIYHAVKDRHKDVLKWGDEVEYMLVSFDHENKKVRLVLSGEKVLETLQEKGERTNPNHPTLWRPEYGSYMIEGTPGQPYGGTMSEFNTVEANMRKRRKEATSVLEENQAVCTITSFPSTLTRNIRHRRGEKVVINVPIFKDKNTPSPFIETFPEDDEASRASKPDHIYMDAMGFGMGNCCLQVTFQACSISEARYLYDQLATICPIVMALSAASPFYRGYVSDIDCRWGVISASVDDRTREERGLEPLKNNNYRISKSRYDSIDSYLSKCGEKYNDIDLTIDKEIYEQLLQEGIDHLLAQHVAHLFIRDPLTLFEEKIHLDDANESDHFENIQSTNWQTMRFKPPPPNSDIGWRVEFRPMEVQLTDFENSAYVVFVVLLTRVILSYKLDFLIPLSKVDENMKVAQKRDAVLQGMFYFRKDICKGGNAVVDGCGKAQNSTELAAEEYTLMSIDTIINGKEGVFPGLIPILNSYLENMEVDVDTRCSILNYLKLIKKRASGELMTVARWMREFIAKHPDYKQDSVITDEMNYSLILKCNQIANELCECPELLGSAFRKVKYSGSKTDSFN
;
A
#
# COMPACT_ATOMS: atom_id res chain seq x y z
N MET A 1 4.18 5.19 10.49
CA MET A 1 3.71 4.09 11.38
C MET A 1 3.41 4.46 12.84
N GLY A 2 2.63 3.64 13.56
CA GLY A 2 2.44 3.73 15.02
C GLY A 2 3.76 3.52 15.75
N LEU A 3 3.97 4.24 16.86
CA LEU A 3 5.20 4.17 17.64
C LEU A 3 5.39 2.75 18.18
N LEU A 4 6.34 2.00 17.63
CA LEU A 4 6.85 0.79 18.27
C LEU A 4 7.63 1.21 19.52
N SER A 5 6.94 1.27 20.65
CA SER A 5 7.58 1.37 21.97
C SER A 5 8.03 -0.02 22.41
N GLN A 6 9.20 -0.11 23.04
CA GLN A 6 9.56 -1.31 23.78
C GLN A 6 8.57 -1.50 24.94
N GLY A 7 8.11 -2.73 25.16
CA GLY A 7 7.15 -3.08 26.21
C GLY A 7 6.94 -4.59 26.29
N SER A 8 6.22 -5.03 27.31
CA SER A 8 5.95 -6.44 27.59
C SER A 8 4.65 -6.87 26.91
N PRO A 9 4.68 -7.61 25.77
CA PRO A 9 3.47 -8.02 25.07
C PRO A 9 2.66 -9.01 25.91
N LEU A 10 1.38 -8.70 26.07
CA LEU A 10 0.41 -9.61 26.66
C LEU A 10 0.09 -10.76 25.69
N SER A 11 -0.24 -11.92 26.25
CA SER A 11 -0.85 -13.02 25.48
C SER A 11 -2.21 -12.61 24.89
N TRP A 12 -2.77 -13.41 23.98
CA TRP A 12 -4.12 -13.17 23.47
C TRP A 12 -5.17 -13.22 24.59
N GLU A 13 -5.08 -14.21 25.48
CA GLU A 13 -6.01 -14.39 26.59
C GLU A 13 -5.98 -13.21 27.57
N GLU A 14 -4.81 -12.63 27.81
CA GLU A 14 -4.64 -11.43 28.63
C GLU A 14 -5.15 -10.18 27.89
N THR A 15 -4.74 -9.97 26.63
CA THR A 15 -5.18 -8.85 25.79
C THR A 15 -6.70 -8.82 25.69
N LYS A 16 -7.36 -9.97 25.48
CA LYS A 16 -8.80 -10.07 25.34
C LYS A 16 -9.55 -9.63 26.61
N ARG A 17 -8.98 -9.82 27.80
CA ARG A 17 -9.58 -9.34 29.07
C ARG A 17 -9.63 -7.82 29.16
N HIS A 18 -8.72 -7.13 28.46
CA HIS A 18 -8.65 -5.68 28.40
C HIS A 18 -9.29 -5.09 27.13
N ALA A 19 -9.88 -5.91 26.25
CA ALA A 19 -10.37 -5.45 24.96
C ALA A 19 -11.40 -4.31 25.07
N ASP A 20 -12.42 -4.46 25.92
CA ASP A 20 -13.44 -3.42 26.11
C ASP A 20 -12.89 -2.17 26.79
N HIS A 21 -11.90 -2.33 27.68
CA HIS A 21 -11.18 -1.21 28.29
C HIS A 21 -10.45 -0.40 27.21
N VAL A 22 -9.63 -1.05 26.38
CA VAL A 22 -8.90 -0.40 25.28
C VAL A 22 -9.86 0.26 24.30
N ARG A 23 -10.97 -0.40 23.94
CA ARG A 23 -11.96 0.16 23.03
C ARG A 23 -12.62 1.42 23.62
N ARG A 24 -13.05 1.37 24.88
CA ARG A 24 -13.68 2.53 25.55
C ARG A 24 -12.71 3.70 25.68
N HIS A 25 -11.51 3.46 26.18
CA HIS A 25 -10.51 4.49 26.40
C HIS A 25 -9.95 5.05 25.07
N GLY A 26 -9.84 4.21 24.03
CA GLY A 26 -9.50 4.67 22.68
C GLY A 26 -10.53 5.64 22.08
N ILE A 27 -11.83 5.47 22.37
CA ILE A 27 -12.84 6.44 21.96
C ILE A 27 -12.71 7.76 22.73
N LEU A 28 -12.42 7.72 24.04
CA LEU A 28 -12.16 8.93 24.82
C LEU A 28 -10.93 9.69 24.30
N GLN A 29 -9.84 8.99 23.99
CA GLN A 29 -8.64 9.57 23.37
C GLN A 29 -8.95 10.24 22.04
N PHE A 30 -9.72 9.59 21.18
CA PHE A 30 -10.16 10.18 19.91
C PHE A 30 -10.99 11.44 20.12
N LEU A 31 -11.93 11.43 21.07
CA LEU A 31 -12.75 12.60 21.41
C LEU A 31 -11.89 13.76 21.90
N HIS A 32 -10.93 13.51 22.80
CA HIS A 32 -9.99 14.53 23.26
C HIS A 32 -9.19 15.14 22.09
N ILE A 33 -8.64 14.32 21.20
CA ILE A 33 -7.94 14.79 19.99
C ILE A 33 -8.89 15.62 19.13
N TYR A 34 -10.07 15.08 18.79
CA TYR A 34 -11.03 15.73 17.92
C TYR A 34 -11.44 17.10 18.47
N HIS A 35 -11.82 17.19 19.75
CA HIS A 35 -12.23 18.46 20.36
C HIS A 35 -11.09 19.47 20.44
N ALA A 36 -9.85 19.02 20.63
CA ALA A 36 -8.69 19.90 20.65
C ALA A 36 -8.36 20.50 19.28
N VAL A 37 -8.61 19.77 18.18
CA VAL A 37 -8.07 20.13 16.84
C VAL A 37 -9.08 20.14 15.69
N LYS A 38 -10.37 19.95 15.93
CA LYS A 38 -11.41 19.94 14.86
C LYS A 38 -11.48 21.25 14.07
N ASP A 39 -11.23 22.38 14.72
CA ASP A 39 -11.29 23.72 14.11
C ASP A 39 -9.93 24.16 13.52
N ARG A 40 -8.93 23.25 13.55
CA ARG A 40 -7.60 23.49 12.97
C ARG A 40 -7.71 23.66 11.45
N HIS A 41 -7.09 24.72 10.95
CA HIS A 41 -7.08 25.11 9.55
C HIS A 41 -5.74 25.74 9.18
N LYS A 42 -5.46 25.90 7.87
CA LYS A 42 -4.22 26.47 7.31
C LYS A 42 -2.96 25.67 7.61
N ASP A 43 -3.11 24.38 7.87
CA ASP A 43 -1.96 23.49 7.82
C ASP A 43 -1.38 23.50 6.40
N VAL A 44 -0.06 23.56 6.31
CA VAL A 44 0.63 23.47 5.03
C VAL A 44 0.74 22.02 4.59
N LEU A 45 0.74 21.80 3.28
CA LEU A 45 1.04 20.49 2.71
C LEU A 45 2.44 20.05 3.14
N LYS A 46 2.47 19.02 3.98
CA LYS A 46 3.65 18.23 4.33
C LYS A 46 3.36 16.80 3.88
N TRP A 47 4.34 16.09 3.36
CA TRP A 47 4.14 14.73 2.90
C TRP A 47 5.41 13.90 2.99
N GLY A 48 5.29 12.58 2.94
CA GLY A 48 6.42 11.68 3.02
C GLY A 48 6.05 10.30 2.51
N ASP A 49 7.02 9.62 1.93
CA ASP A 49 6.90 8.22 1.53
C ASP A 49 7.43 7.27 2.62
N GLU A 50 6.89 6.07 2.65
CA GLU A 50 7.38 4.93 3.42
C GLU A 50 7.74 3.83 2.41
N VAL A 51 9.00 3.38 2.42
CA VAL A 51 9.52 2.31 1.54
C VAL A 51 9.96 1.15 2.40
N GLU A 52 9.39 -0.02 2.15
CA GLU A 52 9.77 -1.26 2.82
C GLU A 52 10.80 -2.03 1.98
N TYR A 53 11.77 -2.63 2.66
CA TYR A 53 12.88 -3.34 2.04
C TYR A 53 13.00 -4.75 2.63
N MET A 54 13.46 -5.70 1.82
CA MET A 54 13.87 -7.04 2.24
C MET A 54 15.40 -7.16 2.23
N LEU A 55 15.94 -7.76 3.28
CA LEU A 55 17.33 -8.14 3.40
C LEU A 55 17.52 -9.56 2.86
N VAL A 56 18.42 -9.72 1.89
CA VAL A 56 18.72 -11.01 1.25
C VAL A 56 20.21 -11.31 1.31
N SER A 57 20.56 -12.60 1.33
CA SER A 57 21.93 -13.10 1.23
C SER A 57 22.04 -14.02 0.03
N PHE A 58 23.07 -13.78 -0.79
CA PHE A 58 23.40 -14.57 -1.96
C PHE A 58 24.45 -15.62 -1.60
N ASP A 59 24.13 -16.86 -1.92
CA ASP A 59 25.03 -18.00 -1.93
C ASP A 59 25.39 -18.27 -3.39
N HIS A 60 26.43 -17.57 -3.87
CA HIS A 60 26.84 -17.61 -5.27
C HIS A 60 27.36 -18.99 -5.69
N GLU A 61 27.92 -19.76 -4.76
CA GLU A 61 28.44 -21.11 -5.02
C GLU A 61 27.30 -22.09 -5.31
N ASN A 62 26.26 -22.09 -4.48
CA ASN A 62 25.12 -23.00 -4.61
C ASN A 62 23.95 -22.42 -5.43
N LYS A 63 24.10 -21.19 -5.95
CA LYS A 63 23.07 -20.42 -6.65
C LYS A 63 21.77 -20.36 -5.85
N LYS A 64 21.86 -19.94 -4.58
CA LYS A 64 20.70 -19.76 -3.70
C LYS A 64 20.64 -18.34 -3.18
N VAL A 65 19.44 -17.86 -2.92
CA VAL A 65 19.19 -16.58 -2.24
C VAL A 65 18.24 -16.82 -1.08
N ARG A 66 18.54 -16.24 0.08
CA ARG A 66 17.77 -16.43 1.32
C ARG A 66 17.50 -15.09 1.99
N LEU A 67 16.39 -15.01 2.71
CA LEU A 67 16.09 -13.88 3.58
C LEU A 67 17.05 -13.85 4.77
N VAL A 68 17.54 -12.66 5.11
CA VAL A 68 18.46 -12.43 6.22
C VAL A 68 17.66 -11.99 7.44
N LEU A 69 17.60 -12.85 8.46
CA LEU A 69 16.72 -12.65 9.63
C LEU A 69 17.30 -11.71 10.70
N SER A 70 18.19 -10.78 10.32
CA SER A 70 18.92 -9.87 11.23
C SER A 70 18.52 -8.40 11.10
N GLY A 71 17.31 -8.14 10.59
CA GLY A 71 16.75 -6.79 10.40
C GLY A 71 16.81 -5.93 11.66
N GLU A 72 16.58 -6.49 12.85
CA GLU A 72 16.70 -5.77 14.13
C GLU A 72 18.12 -5.23 14.37
N LYS A 73 19.15 -6.05 14.13
CA LYS A 73 20.57 -5.65 14.27
C LYS A 73 20.97 -4.59 13.23
N VAL A 74 20.51 -4.76 12.00
CA VAL A 74 20.73 -3.78 10.92
C VAL A 74 20.08 -2.45 11.29
N LEU A 75 18.83 -2.50 11.77
CA LEU A 75 18.08 -1.34 12.20
C LEU A 75 18.75 -0.61 13.37
N GLU A 76 19.20 -1.33 14.40
CA GLU A 76 19.93 -0.75 15.53
C GLU A 76 21.14 0.05 15.04
N THR A 77 21.94 -0.55 14.15
CA THR A 77 23.13 0.10 13.56
C THR A 77 22.75 1.35 12.75
N LEU A 78 21.68 1.28 11.95
CA LEU A 78 21.20 2.41 11.15
C LEU A 78 20.71 3.56 12.04
N GLN A 79 19.95 3.26 13.08
CA GLN A 79 19.42 4.26 14.02
C GLN A 79 20.53 4.91 14.86
N GLU A 80 21.52 4.14 15.29
CA GLU A 80 22.70 4.65 16.01
C GLU A 80 23.51 5.62 15.15
N LYS A 81 23.78 5.25 13.89
CA LYS A 81 24.50 6.10 12.93
C LYS A 81 23.65 7.27 12.41
N GLY A 82 22.32 7.14 12.51
CA GLY A 82 21.34 8.07 11.97
C GLY A 82 20.70 8.94 13.05
N GLU A 83 19.40 8.76 13.27
CA GLU A 83 18.58 9.66 14.07
C GLU A 83 18.95 9.76 15.55
N ARG A 84 19.57 8.73 16.14
CA ARG A 84 19.99 8.76 17.55
C ARG A 84 21.20 9.68 17.78
N THR A 85 22.03 9.86 16.75
CA THR A 85 23.20 10.75 16.80
C THR A 85 22.89 12.13 16.21
N ASN A 86 22.04 12.21 15.18
CA ASN A 86 21.63 13.44 14.55
C ASN A 86 20.10 13.50 14.45
N PRO A 87 19.39 14.26 15.31
CA PRO A 87 17.93 14.41 15.22
C PRO A 87 17.43 14.94 13.88
N ASN A 88 18.29 15.62 13.11
CA ASN A 88 18.01 16.12 11.77
C ASN A 88 18.59 15.19 10.68
N HIS A 89 18.81 13.92 11.00
CA HIS A 89 19.27 12.94 10.01
C HIS A 89 18.26 12.87 8.86
N PRO A 90 18.71 12.89 7.59
CA PRO A 90 17.80 13.01 6.44
C PRO A 90 17.03 11.73 6.10
N THR A 91 17.22 10.66 6.85
CA THR A 91 16.53 9.37 6.72
C THR A 91 16.19 8.85 8.11
N LEU A 92 15.06 8.15 8.23
CA LEU A 92 14.66 7.43 9.45
C LEU A 92 14.41 5.96 9.11
N TRP A 93 14.65 5.09 10.08
CA TRP A 93 14.48 3.65 9.90
C TRP A 93 13.57 3.04 10.96
N ARG A 94 12.63 2.19 10.56
CA ARG A 94 11.66 1.52 11.43
C ARG A 94 11.70 0.00 11.23
N PRO A 95 11.38 -0.79 12.27
CA PRO A 95 11.17 -2.22 12.12
C PRO A 95 9.92 -2.47 11.27
N GLU A 96 9.92 -3.60 10.58
CA GLU A 96 8.72 -4.15 9.93
C GLU A 96 8.43 -5.56 10.44
N TYR A 97 7.30 -6.13 10.00
CA TYR A 97 6.82 -7.42 10.48
C TYR A 97 7.85 -8.56 10.33
N GLY A 98 8.48 -8.69 9.17
CA GLY A 98 9.50 -9.71 8.92
C GLY A 98 10.81 -9.35 9.60
N SER A 99 11.48 -10.30 10.27
CA SER A 99 12.83 -10.09 10.80
C SER A 99 13.89 -9.85 9.73
N TYR A 100 13.52 -10.00 8.46
CA TYR A 100 14.30 -9.66 7.28
C TYR A 100 13.87 -8.35 6.62
N MET A 101 12.95 -7.60 7.22
CA MET A 101 12.42 -6.36 6.69
C MET A 101 12.92 -5.16 7.49
N ILE A 102 13.11 -4.05 6.79
CA ILE A 102 13.32 -2.73 7.36
C ILE A 102 12.49 -1.73 6.54
N GLU A 103 11.95 -0.71 7.20
CA GLU A 103 11.26 0.40 6.53
C GLU A 103 12.09 1.67 6.64
N GLY A 104 12.22 2.41 5.53
CA GLY A 104 12.89 3.69 5.48
C GLY A 104 11.93 4.82 5.09
N THR A 105 12.04 5.97 5.75
CA THR A 105 11.30 7.21 5.43
C THR A 105 12.27 8.39 5.29
N PRO A 106 11.87 9.53 4.68
CA PRO A 106 12.65 10.74 4.82
C PRO A 106 12.75 11.17 6.29
N GLY A 107 13.87 11.82 6.61
CA GLY A 107 14.21 12.39 7.93
C GLY A 107 13.19 13.38 8.46
N GLN A 108 12.64 14.15 7.53
CA GLN A 108 11.63 15.17 7.74
C GLN A 108 10.62 15.06 6.59
N PRO A 109 9.35 15.44 6.80
CA PRO A 109 8.40 15.49 5.71
C PRO A 109 8.84 16.51 4.66
N TYR A 110 8.63 16.18 3.39
CA TYR A 110 8.79 17.10 2.27
C TYR A 110 7.83 18.28 2.38
N GLY A 111 8.26 19.44 1.88
CA GLY A 111 7.45 20.64 1.78
C GLY A 111 6.44 20.62 0.63
N GLY A 112 5.65 21.70 0.52
CA GLY A 112 4.63 21.86 -0.51
C GLY A 112 5.12 22.47 -1.84
N THR A 113 6.40 22.88 -1.94
CA THR A 113 6.93 23.48 -3.16
C THR A 113 7.15 22.42 -4.25
N MET A 114 7.12 22.84 -5.51
CA MET A 114 7.34 21.91 -6.64
C MET A 114 8.76 21.32 -6.64
N SER A 115 9.75 22.10 -6.20
CA SER A 115 11.15 21.68 -6.14
C SER A 115 11.40 20.46 -5.24
N GLU A 116 10.51 20.19 -4.28
CA GLU A 116 10.59 19.00 -3.41
C GLU A 116 10.46 17.70 -4.20
N PHE A 117 9.83 17.71 -5.38
CA PHE A 117 9.76 16.52 -6.22
C PHE A 117 11.13 16.03 -6.71
N ASN A 118 12.16 16.89 -6.76
CA ASN A 118 13.53 16.47 -7.09
C ASN A 118 14.24 15.79 -5.91
N THR A 119 13.75 15.93 -4.68
CA THR A 119 14.44 15.44 -3.47
C THR A 119 14.05 14.00 -3.12
N VAL A 120 12.90 13.52 -3.62
CA VAL A 120 12.33 12.18 -3.34
C VAL A 120 13.32 11.07 -3.73
N GLU A 121 13.70 11.02 -5.01
CA GLU A 121 14.58 9.98 -5.52
C GLU A 121 15.97 10.05 -4.88
N ALA A 122 16.48 11.26 -4.66
CA ALA A 122 17.75 11.46 -3.98
C ALA A 122 17.71 10.91 -2.54
N ASN A 123 16.59 11.09 -1.84
CA ASN A 123 16.39 10.58 -0.49
C ASN A 123 16.26 9.04 -0.47
N MET A 124 15.47 8.45 -1.39
CA MET A 124 15.36 6.99 -1.53
C MET A 124 16.71 6.34 -1.84
N ARG A 125 17.49 6.93 -2.77
CA ARG A 125 18.86 6.49 -3.08
C ARG A 125 19.78 6.59 -1.88
N LYS A 126 19.62 7.63 -1.05
CA LYS A 126 20.38 7.79 0.19
C LYS A 126 20.03 6.68 1.19
N ARG A 127 18.74 6.41 1.41
CA ARG A 127 18.28 5.27 2.24
C ARG A 127 18.88 3.96 1.77
N ARG A 128 18.79 3.65 0.47
CA ARG A 128 19.37 2.42 -0.09
C ARG A 128 20.87 2.32 0.17
N LYS A 129 21.62 3.40 -0.06
CA LYS A 129 23.07 3.44 0.19
C LYS A 129 23.43 3.24 1.67
N GLU A 130 22.69 3.87 2.58
CA GLU A 130 22.90 3.72 4.02
C GLU A 130 22.64 2.29 4.48
N ALA A 131 21.49 1.72 4.09
CA ALA A 131 21.18 0.32 4.37
C ALA A 131 22.25 -0.63 3.81
N THR A 132 22.65 -0.48 2.54
CA THR A 132 23.72 -1.31 1.95
C THR A 132 25.04 -1.19 2.71
N SER A 133 25.37 -0.01 3.24
CA SER A 133 26.66 0.23 3.92
C SER A 133 26.86 -0.52 5.24
N VAL A 134 25.80 -1.10 5.80
CA VAL A 134 25.83 -1.86 7.05
C VAL A 134 25.61 -3.36 6.85
N LEU A 135 25.49 -3.82 5.60
CA LEU A 135 25.31 -5.23 5.25
C LEU A 135 26.66 -5.91 4.95
N GLU A 136 26.67 -7.23 5.02
CA GLU A 136 27.81 -8.06 4.60
C GLU A 136 27.96 -8.05 3.06
N GLU A 137 29.15 -8.40 2.55
CA GLU A 137 29.46 -8.32 1.11
C GLU A 137 28.53 -9.17 0.23
N ASN A 138 28.07 -10.31 0.74
CA ASN A 138 27.14 -11.20 0.03
C ASN A 138 25.67 -10.88 0.33
N GLN A 139 25.37 -9.82 1.07
CA GLN A 139 24.03 -9.39 1.41
C GLN A 139 23.59 -8.18 0.59
N ALA A 140 22.29 -8.01 0.41
CA ALA A 140 21.72 -6.86 -0.28
C ALA A 140 20.39 -6.42 0.35
N VAL A 141 20.08 -5.14 0.17
CA VAL A 141 18.78 -4.53 0.47
C VAL A 141 17.97 -4.41 -0.82
N CYS A 142 16.83 -5.08 -0.87
CA CYS A 142 16.00 -5.21 -2.07
C CYS A 142 14.61 -4.62 -1.83
N THR A 143 14.12 -3.82 -2.77
CA THR A 143 12.72 -3.36 -2.81
C THR A 143 11.94 -4.33 -3.70
N ILE A 144 11.59 -5.49 -3.13
CA ILE A 144 10.83 -6.53 -3.80
C ILE A 144 9.56 -6.74 -2.98
N THR A 145 8.40 -6.75 -3.63
CA THR A 145 7.12 -6.82 -2.94
C THR A 145 6.88 -8.16 -2.27
N SER A 146 7.06 -9.29 -2.97
CA SER A 146 6.87 -10.64 -2.41
C SER A 146 8.15 -11.45 -2.55
N PHE A 147 8.63 -12.06 -1.46
CA PHE A 147 9.69 -13.07 -1.52
C PHE A 147 9.07 -14.44 -1.78
N PRO A 148 9.61 -15.26 -2.70
CA PRO A 148 9.01 -16.55 -3.02
C PRO A 148 8.90 -17.59 -1.88
N SER A 149 9.37 -17.36 -0.64
CA SER A 149 9.26 -18.32 0.50
C SER A 149 9.24 -17.67 1.90
N THR A 150 8.20 -17.89 2.74
CA THR A 150 8.04 -17.25 4.09
C THR A 150 7.22 -18.10 5.12
N LEU A 151 7.14 -17.73 6.42
CA LEU A 151 6.41 -18.44 7.54
C LEU A 151 6.14 -17.56 8.81
N THR A 152 5.04 -17.75 9.59
CA THR A 152 4.75 -17.12 10.94
C THR A 152 3.52 -17.61 11.77
N ARG A 153 3.21 -17.02 12.96
CA ARG A 153 2.51 -17.67 14.13
C ARG A 153 1.36 -16.99 14.95
N ASN A 154 1.15 -15.66 15.09
CA ASN A 154 0.26 -15.11 16.17
C ASN A 154 -1.27 -15.02 15.90
N ILE A 155 -1.73 -14.61 14.73
CA ILE A 155 -3.19 -14.50 14.40
C ILE A 155 -3.97 -15.80 14.63
N ARG A 156 -3.27 -16.93 14.55
CA ARG A 156 -3.79 -18.26 14.81
C ARG A 156 -4.53 -18.38 16.13
N HIS A 157 -4.06 -17.71 17.19
CA HIS A 157 -4.65 -17.82 18.52
C HIS A 157 -6.00 -17.11 18.63
N ARG A 158 -6.14 -15.88 18.09
CA ARG A 158 -7.45 -15.18 18.05
C ARG A 158 -8.46 -15.90 17.17
N ARG A 159 -8.03 -16.33 15.98
CA ARG A 159 -8.90 -16.96 14.99
C ARG A 159 -9.38 -18.36 15.40
N GLY A 160 -8.58 -19.06 16.22
CA GLY A 160 -8.82 -20.45 16.64
C GLY A 160 -8.41 -21.51 15.60
N GLU A 161 -7.89 -21.08 14.46
CA GLU A 161 -7.38 -21.88 13.34
C GLU A 161 -6.30 -21.04 12.62
N LYS A 162 -5.47 -21.67 11.80
CA LYS A 162 -4.50 -20.97 10.94
C LYS A 162 -5.24 -20.03 9.97
N VAL A 163 -4.53 -19.00 9.51
CA VAL A 163 -5.03 -18.24 8.37
C VAL A 163 -5.06 -19.13 7.14
N VAL A 164 -5.99 -18.87 6.23
CA VAL A 164 -6.17 -19.68 5.02
C VAL A 164 -6.04 -18.76 3.83
N ILE A 165 -4.92 -18.86 3.14
CA ILE A 165 -4.63 -18.08 1.95
C ILE A 165 -4.56 -19.07 0.78
N ASN A 166 -5.49 -18.94 -0.16
CA ASN A 166 -5.52 -19.73 -1.38
C ASN A 166 -5.38 -18.77 -2.56
N VAL A 167 -4.21 -18.77 -3.17
CA VAL A 167 -3.92 -17.93 -4.34
C VAL A 167 -4.05 -18.79 -5.60
N PRO A 168 -4.81 -18.40 -6.63
CA PRO A 168 -4.90 -19.17 -7.86
C PRO A 168 -3.51 -19.42 -8.45
N ILE A 169 -3.20 -20.67 -8.81
CA ILE A 169 -1.94 -20.99 -9.49
C ILE A 169 -2.03 -20.60 -10.96
N PHE A 170 -0.93 -20.13 -11.53
CA PHE A 170 -0.84 -19.97 -12.98
C PHE A 170 -0.91 -21.35 -13.66
N LYS A 171 -1.79 -21.48 -14.65
CA LYS A 171 -1.92 -22.70 -15.44
C LYS A 171 -1.08 -22.58 -16.71
N ASP A 172 0.19 -22.96 -16.59
CA ASP A 172 1.12 -23.09 -17.71
C ASP A 172 0.95 -24.47 -18.39
N LYS A 173 1.69 -24.71 -19.47
CA LYS A 173 1.56 -25.88 -20.34
C LYS A 173 1.64 -27.22 -19.60
N ASN A 174 2.54 -27.32 -18.61
CA ASN A 174 2.80 -28.51 -17.82
C ASN A 174 2.34 -28.36 -16.36
N THR A 175 1.63 -27.28 -16.01
CA THR A 175 1.01 -27.17 -14.67
C THR A 175 -0.07 -28.26 -14.57
N PRO A 176 -0.04 -29.15 -13.56
CA PRO A 176 -1.10 -30.12 -13.35
C PRO A 176 -2.47 -29.43 -13.28
N SER A 177 -3.50 -30.02 -13.89
CA SER A 177 -4.88 -29.54 -13.73
C SER A 177 -5.83 -30.72 -13.44
N PRO A 178 -6.40 -30.80 -12.22
CA PRO A 178 -6.21 -29.84 -11.12
C PRO A 178 -4.78 -29.87 -10.56
N PHE A 179 -4.25 -28.70 -10.19
CA PHE A 179 -3.06 -28.62 -9.34
C PHE A 179 -3.50 -28.94 -7.90
N ILE A 180 -2.84 -29.92 -7.27
CA ILE A 180 -3.18 -30.41 -5.94
C ILE A 180 -1.91 -30.41 -5.09
N GLU A 181 -1.94 -29.69 -3.98
CA GLU A 181 -0.90 -29.79 -2.96
C GLU A 181 -1.25 -30.84 -1.92
N THR A 182 -0.24 -31.56 -1.43
CA THR A 182 -0.39 -32.60 -0.43
C THR A 182 0.33 -32.22 0.86
N PHE A 183 -0.37 -32.33 2.00
CA PHE A 183 0.16 -31.99 3.32
C PHE A 183 0.00 -33.19 4.27
N PRO A 184 0.83 -34.25 4.12
CA PRO A 184 0.63 -35.52 4.81
C PRO A 184 0.71 -35.43 6.34
N GLU A 185 1.39 -34.41 6.86
CA GLU A 185 1.58 -34.18 8.30
C GLU A 185 0.77 -32.98 8.82
N ASP A 186 -0.12 -32.40 8.00
CA ASP A 186 -0.93 -31.24 8.36
C ASP A 186 -2.38 -31.40 7.87
N ASP A 187 -3.22 -31.96 8.75
CA ASP A 187 -4.65 -32.19 8.52
C ASP A 187 -5.44 -30.90 8.28
N GLU A 188 -5.00 -29.79 8.89
CA GLU A 188 -5.64 -28.50 8.71
C GLU A 188 -5.37 -27.95 7.30
N ALA A 189 -4.12 -27.96 6.88
CA ALA A 189 -3.71 -27.59 5.53
C ALA A 189 -4.38 -28.48 4.46
N SER A 190 -4.44 -29.80 4.70
CA SER A 190 -5.09 -30.75 3.79
C SER A 190 -6.59 -30.48 3.57
N ARG A 191 -7.29 -29.95 4.58
CA ARG A 191 -8.71 -29.57 4.46
C ARG A 191 -8.91 -28.15 3.91
N ALA A 192 -7.96 -27.26 4.15
CA ALA A 192 -8.07 -25.84 3.81
C ALA A 192 -7.53 -25.49 2.41
N SER A 193 -6.62 -26.30 1.86
CA SER A 193 -6.10 -26.13 0.50
C SER A 193 -7.19 -26.39 -0.55
N LYS A 194 -7.10 -25.65 -1.66
CA LYS A 194 -8.05 -25.76 -2.77
C LYS A 194 -7.34 -26.29 -4.03
N PRO A 195 -8.00 -27.13 -4.84
CA PRO A 195 -7.52 -27.43 -6.18
C PRO A 195 -7.24 -26.15 -6.99
N ASP A 196 -6.20 -26.15 -7.81
CA ASP A 196 -5.76 -25.02 -8.62
C ASP A 196 -5.36 -23.76 -7.82
N HIS A 197 -4.96 -23.92 -6.55
CA HIS A 197 -4.47 -22.83 -5.72
C HIS A 197 -3.16 -23.20 -5.02
N ILE A 198 -2.29 -22.20 -4.88
CA ILE A 198 -1.15 -22.18 -3.97
C ILE A 198 -1.70 -21.93 -2.56
N TYR A 199 -1.48 -22.88 -1.66
CA TYR A 199 -1.90 -22.78 -0.27
C TYR A 199 -0.79 -22.20 0.60
N MET A 200 -1.16 -21.25 1.46
CA MET A 200 -0.33 -20.58 2.44
C MET A 200 -1.14 -20.35 3.73
N ASP A 201 -0.50 -20.46 4.89
CA ASP A 201 -1.19 -20.59 6.18
C ASP A 201 -0.62 -19.71 7.30
N ALA A 202 0.18 -18.71 6.93
CA ALA A 202 0.88 -17.86 7.87
C ALA A 202 0.85 -16.37 7.51
N MET A 203 0.85 -15.54 8.56
CA MET A 203 0.84 -14.07 8.45
C MET A 203 1.99 -13.51 7.62
N GLY A 204 3.18 -14.11 7.70
CA GLY A 204 4.37 -13.70 6.94
C GLY A 204 4.31 -13.92 5.44
N PHE A 205 3.35 -14.69 4.92
CA PHE A 205 3.09 -14.69 3.47
C PHE A 205 2.44 -13.39 2.99
N GLY A 206 1.81 -12.64 3.90
CA GLY A 206 1.21 -11.34 3.59
C GLY A 206 2.01 -10.18 4.18
N MET A 207 2.07 -10.05 5.51
CA MET A 207 2.80 -8.95 6.18
C MET A 207 4.32 -9.06 6.01
N GLY A 208 4.81 -10.19 5.52
CA GLY A 208 6.20 -10.33 5.08
C GLY A 208 6.47 -9.84 3.67
N ASN A 209 5.49 -9.20 3.01
CA ASN A 209 5.61 -8.51 1.74
C ASN A 209 5.90 -7.03 1.97
N CYS A 210 6.66 -6.41 1.07
CA CYS A 210 6.97 -4.98 1.12
C CYS A 210 5.95 -4.12 0.37
N CYS A 211 5.85 -2.84 0.69
CA CYS A 211 5.10 -1.88 -0.09
C CYS A 211 5.68 -0.48 -0.14
N LEU A 212 5.01 0.35 -0.96
CA LEU A 212 5.25 1.78 -1.05
C LEU A 212 3.99 2.50 -0.53
N GLN A 213 4.15 3.37 0.45
CA GLN A 213 3.07 4.16 1.02
C GLN A 213 3.40 5.64 0.93
N VAL A 214 2.39 6.50 0.84
CA VAL A 214 2.59 7.95 0.91
C VAL A 214 1.56 8.57 1.84
N THR A 215 2.05 9.36 2.80
CA THR A 215 1.22 10.13 3.73
C THR A 215 1.32 11.60 3.39
N PHE A 216 0.20 12.31 3.40
CA PHE A 216 0.18 13.76 3.25
C PHE A 216 -0.76 14.40 4.27
N GLN A 217 -0.33 15.56 4.75
CA GLN A 217 -1.06 16.43 5.65
C GLN A 217 -1.95 17.38 4.85
N ALA A 218 -3.23 17.38 5.18
CA ALA A 218 -4.21 18.30 4.60
C ALA A 218 -4.28 19.61 5.40
N CYS A 219 -4.88 20.64 4.81
CA CYS A 219 -5.01 21.95 5.44
C CYS A 219 -5.99 21.99 6.63
N SER A 220 -6.89 21.01 6.69
CA SER A 220 -7.97 20.88 7.69
C SER A 220 -8.55 19.47 7.66
N ILE A 221 -9.39 19.14 8.66
CA ILE A 221 -10.14 17.87 8.67
C ILE A 221 -11.04 17.70 7.45
N SER A 222 -11.66 18.80 6.96
CA SER A 222 -12.55 18.78 5.80
C SER A 222 -11.81 18.42 4.52
N GLU A 223 -10.62 18.99 4.32
CA GLU A 223 -9.77 18.65 3.18
C GLU A 223 -9.23 17.23 3.29
N ALA A 224 -8.83 16.77 4.48
CA ALA A 224 -8.40 15.39 4.71
C ALA A 224 -9.50 14.39 4.33
N ARG A 225 -10.74 14.60 4.78
CA ARG A 225 -11.89 13.76 4.42
C ARG A 225 -12.19 13.80 2.91
N TYR A 226 -12.07 14.97 2.29
CA TYR A 226 -12.23 15.09 0.84
C TYR A 226 -11.18 14.28 0.09
N LEU A 227 -9.89 14.44 0.42
CA LEU A 227 -8.81 13.71 -0.24
C LEU A 227 -8.89 12.19 0.02
N TYR A 228 -9.26 11.77 1.22
CA TYR A 228 -9.50 10.36 1.56
C TYR A 228 -10.49 9.73 0.56
N ASP A 229 -11.64 10.38 0.36
CA ASP A 229 -12.68 9.87 -0.51
C ASP A 229 -12.26 9.86 -1.98
N GLN A 230 -11.68 10.97 -2.47
CA GLN A 230 -11.28 11.10 -3.86
C GLN A 230 -10.19 10.11 -4.25
N LEU A 231 -9.26 9.80 -3.34
CA LEU A 231 -8.16 8.89 -3.62
C LEU A 231 -8.54 7.42 -3.46
N ALA A 232 -9.59 7.11 -2.70
CA ALA A 232 -10.06 5.73 -2.56
C ALA A 232 -10.42 5.08 -3.92
N THR A 233 -10.95 5.87 -4.86
CA THR A 233 -11.27 5.39 -6.22
C THR A 233 -10.03 5.24 -7.12
N ILE A 234 -8.94 5.92 -6.77
CA ILE A 234 -7.63 5.83 -7.43
C ILE A 234 -6.84 4.62 -6.95
N CYS A 235 -7.09 4.12 -5.73
CA CYS A 235 -6.39 2.98 -5.15
C CYS A 235 -6.29 1.75 -6.07
N PRO A 236 -7.39 1.20 -6.63
CA PRO A 236 -7.31 0.03 -7.51
C PRO A 236 -6.57 0.31 -8.82
N ILE A 237 -6.63 1.55 -9.33
CA ILE A 237 -5.96 1.96 -10.56
C ILE A 237 -4.43 1.93 -10.38
N VAL A 238 -3.94 2.53 -9.29
CA VAL A 238 -2.50 2.58 -9.00
C VAL A 238 -1.97 1.23 -8.53
N MET A 239 -2.78 0.41 -7.84
CA MET A 239 -2.41 -0.97 -7.55
C MET A 239 -2.15 -1.76 -8.84
N ALA A 240 -3.07 -1.73 -9.81
CA ALA A 240 -2.86 -2.39 -11.10
C ALA A 240 -1.63 -1.86 -11.85
N LEU A 241 -1.41 -0.54 -11.84
CA LEU A 241 -0.23 0.07 -12.46
C LEU A 241 1.09 -0.35 -11.81
N SER A 242 1.10 -0.56 -10.49
CA SER A 242 2.31 -0.85 -9.71
C SER A 242 2.59 -2.34 -9.53
N ALA A 243 1.73 -3.23 -10.04
CA ALA A 243 1.77 -4.68 -9.85
C ALA A 243 3.19 -5.30 -9.86
N ALA A 244 3.58 -5.97 -8.76
CA ALA A 244 4.94 -6.48 -8.56
C ALA A 244 5.02 -7.80 -7.78
N SER A 245 3.92 -8.53 -7.60
CA SER A 245 3.85 -9.77 -6.80
C SER A 245 3.31 -10.98 -7.56
N PRO A 246 4.02 -11.50 -8.57
CA PRO A 246 3.53 -12.63 -9.37
C PRO A 246 3.79 -14.00 -8.73
N PHE A 247 4.61 -14.07 -7.66
CA PHE A 247 5.15 -15.32 -7.13
C PHE A 247 4.87 -15.48 -5.63
N TYR A 248 4.50 -16.70 -5.24
CA TYR A 248 4.20 -17.08 -3.87
C TYR A 248 4.60 -18.53 -3.61
N ARG A 249 5.27 -18.77 -2.47
CA ARG A 249 5.66 -20.10 -1.97
C ARG A 249 6.28 -21.01 -3.04
N GLY A 250 7.18 -20.47 -3.87
CA GLY A 250 7.88 -21.21 -4.92
C GLY A 250 7.04 -21.52 -6.16
N TYR A 251 5.90 -20.85 -6.32
CA TYR A 251 5.02 -21.03 -7.48
C TYR A 251 4.71 -19.72 -8.19
N VAL A 252 4.42 -19.85 -9.48
CA VAL A 252 3.84 -18.79 -10.29
C VAL A 252 2.34 -18.69 -10.00
N SER A 253 1.88 -17.55 -9.48
CA SER A 253 0.46 -17.31 -9.19
C SER A 253 -0.28 -16.71 -10.39
N ASP A 254 -1.61 -16.72 -10.42
CA ASP A 254 -2.44 -16.06 -11.44
C ASP A 254 -2.94 -14.66 -11.00
N ILE A 255 -2.22 -14.04 -10.07
CA ILE A 255 -2.43 -12.66 -9.58
C ILE A 255 -1.12 -11.88 -9.67
N ASP A 256 -1.17 -10.55 -9.78
CA ASP A 256 0.04 -9.71 -9.89
C ASP A 256 0.25 -8.74 -8.72
N CYS A 257 -0.69 -8.70 -7.76
CA CYS A 257 -0.65 -7.77 -6.63
C CYS A 257 -0.79 -8.50 -5.29
N ARG A 258 -0.19 -7.97 -4.22
CA ARG A 258 -0.16 -8.60 -2.89
C ARG A 258 -1.45 -8.50 -2.08
N TRP A 259 -2.36 -7.60 -2.46
CA TRP A 259 -3.45 -7.12 -1.59
C TRP A 259 -4.27 -8.24 -0.95
N GLY A 260 -4.78 -9.17 -1.75
CA GLY A 260 -5.58 -10.29 -1.26
C GLY A 260 -4.79 -11.29 -0.41
N VAL A 261 -3.49 -11.44 -0.66
CA VAL A 261 -2.60 -12.27 0.16
C VAL A 261 -2.43 -11.65 1.55
N ILE A 262 -2.17 -10.34 1.65
CA ILE A 262 -2.07 -9.65 2.94
C ILE A 262 -3.41 -9.64 3.67
N SER A 263 -4.49 -9.32 2.95
CA SER A 263 -5.84 -9.34 3.50
C SER A 263 -6.17 -10.67 4.18
N ALA A 264 -5.88 -11.79 3.52
CA ALA A 264 -6.09 -13.13 4.05
C ALA A 264 -5.10 -13.51 5.15
N SER A 265 -3.86 -13.00 5.12
CA SER A 265 -2.83 -13.36 6.10
C SER A 265 -3.06 -12.74 7.48
N VAL A 266 -3.89 -11.70 7.57
CA VAL A 266 -4.30 -11.05 8.83
C VAL A 266 -5.80 -11.07 9.08
N ASP A 267 -6.53 -11.95 8.37
CA ASP A 267 -7.94 -12.16 8.62
C ASP A 267 -8.13 -12.96 9.91
N ASP A 268 -8.40 -12.21 10.98
CA ASP A 268 -8.63 -12.71 12.32
C ASP A 268 -10.06 -13.15 12.57
N ARG A 269 -10.99 -12.97 11.61
CA ARG A 269 -12.41 -13.27 11.79
C ARG A 269 -12.63 -14.75 12.12
N THR A 270 -13.32 -14.97 13.23
CA THR A 270 -13.84 -16.27 13.64
C THR A 270 -14.84 -16.80 12.60
N ARG A 271 -15.21 -18.08 12.75
CA ARG A 271 -16.24 -18.72 11.91
C ARG A 271 -17.61 -18.04 12.07
N GLU A 272 -17.93 -17.58 13.28
CA GLU A 272 -19.13 -16.78 13.52
C GLU A 272 -19.02 -15.41 12.83
N GLU A 273 -17.94 -14.64 13.00
CA GLU A 273 -17.83 -13.32 12.33
C GLU A 273 -17.92 -13.44 10.79
N ARG A 274 -17.41 -14.52 10.20
CA ARG A 274 -17.52 -14.82 8.75
C ARG A 274 -18.89 -15.33 8.30
N GLY A 275 -19.84 -15.55 9.21
CA GLY A 275 -21.17 -16.06 8.89
C GLY A 275 -21.24 -17.57 8.62
N LEU A 276 -20.17 -18.32 8.91
CA LEU A 276 -20.13 -19.78 8.72
C LEU A 276 -20.87 -20.54 9.83
N GLU A 277 -21.05 -19.91 11.00
CA GLU A 277 -21.78 -20.44 12.16
C GLU A 277 -22.66 -19.35 12.77
N PRO A 278 -23.75 -19.64 13.50
CA PRO A 278 -24.56 -18.62 14.20
C PRO A 278 -23.73 -17.81 15.21
N LEU A 279 -24.03 -16.50 15.38
CA LEU A 279 -23.42 -15.69 16.43
C LEU A 279 -23.83 -16.25 17.81
N LYS A 280 -22.84 -16.59 18.63
CA LYS A 280 -23.02 -17.03 20.01
C LYS A 280 -22.04 -16.35 20.96
N ASN A 281 -20.78 -16.23 20.54
CA ASN A 281 -19.71 -15.67 21.35
C ASN A 281 -19.22 -14.31 20.81
N ASN A 282 -19.52 -13.99 19.55
CA ASN A 282 -19.15 -12.73 18.92
C ASN A 282 -20.37 -11.82 18.75
N ASN A 283 -20.12 -10.51 18.71
CA ASN A 283 -21.17 -9.49 18.60
C ASN A 283 -21.59 -9.19 17.15
N TYR A 284 -20.70 -9.46 16.19
CA TYR A 284 -20.80 -8.91 14.84
C TYR A 284 -20.63 -9.97 13.75
N ARG A 285 -21.41 -9.85 12.68
CA ARG A 285 -21.04 -10.39 11.36
C ARG A 285 -20.15 -9.36 10.69
N ILE A 286 -19.03 -9.79 10.12
CA ILE A 286 -18.04 -8.87 9.56
C ILE A 286 -17.67 -9.32 8.14
N SER A 287 -18.00 -8.49 7.15
CA SER A 287 -17.91 -8.80 5.72
C SER A 287 -16.47 -8.87 5.19
N LYS A 288 -15.58 -8.02 5.70
CA LYS A 288 -14.19 -7.90 5.25
C LYS A 288 -13.18 -8.24 6.34
N SER A 289 -11.97 -8.62 5.94
CA SER A 289 -10.82 -8.68 6.84
C SER A 289 -10.55 -7.28 7.42
N ARG A 290 -9.84 -7.19 8.55
CA ARG A 290 -9.37 -5.89 9.07
C ARG A 290 -8.30 -5.25 8.18
N TYR A 291 -7.74 -6.03 7.25
CA TYR A 291 -6.95 -5.54 6.12
C TYR A 291 -7.79 -5.68 4.84
N ASP A 292 -8.35 -4.59 4.32
CA ASP A 292 -9.14 -4.60 3.09
C ASP A 292 -9.35 -3.18 2.51
N SER A 293 -10.08 -3.01 1.42
CA SER A 293 -10.50 -1.69 0.93
C SER A 293 -11.26 -0.88 1.99
N ILE A 294 -11.32 0.44 1.82
CA ILE A 294 -12.13 1.30 2.70
C ILE A 294 -13.60 0.86 2.74
N ASP A 295 -14.26 1.11 3.87
CA ASP A 295 -15.65 0.68 4.09
C ASP A 295 -16.66 1.84 4.07
N SER A 296 -16.18 3.09 4.11
CA SER A 296 -17.04 4.27 4.13
C SER A 296 -16.29 5.49 3.59
N TYR A 297 -16.94 6.26 2.73
CA TYR A 297 -16.57 7.64 2.47
C TYR A 297 -16.88 8.53 3.66
N LEU A 298 -16.02 9.52 3.88
CA LEU A 298 -16.02 10.39 5.05
C LEU A 298 -16.58 11.76 4.72
N SER A 299 -16.57 12.22 3.48
CA SER A 299 -17.07 13.56 3.11
C SER A 299 -18.54 13.53 2.75
N LYS A 300 -19.22 14.68 2.90
CA LYS A 300 -20.64 14.84 2.54
C LYS A 300 -20.94 14.51 1.08
N CYS A 301 -20.00 14.70 0.16
CA CYS A 301 -20.21 14.35 -1.25
C CYS A 301 -20.05 12.86 -1.52
N GLY A 302 -19.35 12.13 -0.66
CA GLY A 302 -19.21 10.67 -0.69
C GLY A 302 -20.40 9.91 -0.12
N GLU A 303 -21.21 10.52 0.74
CA GLU A 303 -22.31 9.85 1.45
C GLU A 303 -23.25 9.07 0.54
N LYS A 304 -23.67 9.65 -0.59
CA LYS A 304 -24.59 8.98 -1.55
C LYS A 304 -24.00 7.74 -2.22
N TYR A 305 -22.68 7.55 -2.10
CA TYR A 305 -21.94 6.44 -2.67
C TYR A 305 -21.54 5.38 -1.62
N ASN A 306 -21.90 5.58 -0.34
CA ASN A 306 -21.78 4.54 0.69
C ASN A 306 -22.90 3.52 0.53
N ASP A 307 -22.76 2.61 -0.44
CA ASP A 307 -23.79 1.66 -0.87
C ASP A 307 -23.54 0.21 -0.40
N ILE A 308 -22.57 0.01 0.49
CA ILE A 308 -22.28 -1.29 1.12
C ILE A 308 -22.83 -1.33 2.55
N ASP A 309 -23.17 -2.53 3.02
CA ASP A 309 -23.58 -2.73 4.41
C ASP A 309 -22.39 -2.52 5.35
N LEU A 310 -22.51 -1.53 6.24
CA LEU A 310 -21.46 -1.14 7.18
C LEU A 310 -21.81 -1.61 8.59
N THR A 311 -21.13 -2.66 9.04
CA THR A 311 -21.23 -3.11 10.43
C THR A 311 -20.57 -2.10 11.36
N ILE A 312 -21.30 -1.58 12.34
CA ILE A 312 -20.80 -0.59 13.31
C ILE A 312 -21.12 -1.03 14.74
N ASP A 313 -20.29 -0.60 15.68
CA ASP A 313 -20.65 -0.60 17.10
C ASP A 313 -21.64 0.55 17.37
N LYS A 314 -22.88 0.21 17.72
CA LYS A 314 -23.97 1.19 17.87
C LYS A 314 -23.78 2.10 19.08
N GLU A 315 -23.24 1.57 20.17
CA GLU A 315 -23.03 2.34 21.40
C GLU A 315 -21.95 3.40 21.18
N ILE A 316 -20.84 3.00 20.54
CA ILE A 316 -19.78 3.93 20.13
C ILE A 316 -20.31 4.97 19.15
N TYR A 317 -21.08 4.55 18.15
CA TYR A 317 -21.67 5.47 17.17
C TYR A 317 -22.55 6.53 17.84
N GLU A 318 -23.47 6.12 18.72
CA GLU A 318 -24.35 7.02 19.46
C GLU A 318 -23.58 7.96 20.39
N GLN A 319 -22.53 7.48 21.06
CA GLN A 319 -21.65 8.29 21.89
C GLN A 319 -20.97 9.39 21.06
N LEU A 320 -20.38 9.05 19.92
CA LEU A 320 -19.68 10.01 19.05
C LEU A 320 -20.65 11.09 18.53
N LEU A 321 -21.89 10.72 18.18
CA LEU A 321 -22.93 11.69 17.79
C LEU A 321 -23.30 12.65 18.92
N GLN A 322 -23.45 12.14 20.16
CA GLN A 322 -23.77 12.96 21.33
C GLN A 322 -22.66 13.97 21.65
N GLU A 323 -21.41 13.59 21.43
CA GLU A 323 -20.24 14.48 21.54
C GLU A 323 -20.07 15.43 20.33
N GLY A 324 -21.00 15.42 19.38
CA GLY A 324 -21.04 16.39 18.28
C GLY A 324 -20.15 16.05 17.09
N ILE A 325 -19.71 14.80 16.95
CA ILE A 325 -19.10 14.31 15.70
C ILE A 325 -20.22 14.02 14.70
N ASP A 326 -20.04 14.42 13.44
CA ASP A 326 -21.04 14.15 12.41
C ASP A 326 -21.12 12.67 12.06
N HIS A 327 -22.27 12.25 11.52
CA HIS A 327 -22.58 10.84 11.34
C HIS A 327 -21.61 10.06 10.45
N LEU A 328 -20.99 10.69 9.44
CA LEU A 328 -20.07 9.97 8.53
C LEU A 328 -18.77 9.61 9.25
N LEU A 329 -18.20 10.58 10.00
CA LEU A 329 -17.00 10.32 10.78
C LEU A 329 -17.30 9.40 11.96
N ALA A 330 -18.45 9.56 12.61
CA ALA A 330 -18.89 8.67 13.69
C ALA A 330 -19.08 7.22 13.19
N GLN A 331 -19.70 7.01 12.03
CA GLN A 331 -19.85 5.69 11.40
C GLN A 331 -18.50 5.04 11.11
N HIS A 332 -17.57 5.81 10.55
CA HIS A 332 -16.22 5.32 10.24
C HIS A 332 -15.50 4.84 11.50
N VAL A 333 -15.43 5.67 12.55
CA VAL A 333 -14.76 5.30 13.81
C VAL A 333 -15.46 4.12 14.49
N ALA A 334 -16.79 4.13 14.55
CA ALA A 334 -17.57 3.02 15.11
C ALA A 334 -17.38 1.70 14.34
N HIS A 335 -17.15 1.75 13.03
CA HIS A 335 -16.79 0.59 12.22
C HIS A 335 -15.41 0.03 12.60
N LEU A 336 -14.38 0.88 12.70
CA LEU A 336 -13.03 0.43 13.08
C LEU A 336 -13.02 -0.30 14.44
N PHE A 337 -13.86 0.17 15.37
CA PHE A 337 -13.97 -0.33 16.73
C PHE A 337 -14.87 -1.57 16.87
N ILE A 338 -15.37 -2.17 15.78
CA ILE A 338 -15.93 -3.54 15.83
C ILE A 338 -14.83 -4.60 16.04
N ARG A 339 -13.55 -4.22 15.89
CA ARG A 339 -12.40 -5.10 16.03
C ARG A 339 -11.88 -5.12 17.46
N ASP A 340 -11.34 -6.27 17.86
CA ASP A 340 -10.55 -6.39 19.08
C ASP A 340 -9.12 -5.85 18.86
N PRO A 341 -8.47 -5.33 19.92
CA PRO A 341 -7.03 -5.10 19.90
C PRO A 341 -6.28 -6.43 19.77
N LEU A 342 -5.26 -6.47 18.90
CA LEU A 342 -4.46 -7.69 18.66
C LEU A 342 -3.20 -7.76 19.50
N THR A 343 -2.64 -6.61 19.87
CA THR A 343 -1.39 -6.49 20.60
C THR A 343 -1.58 -5.42 21.66
N LEU A 344 -1.29 -5.72 22.92
CA LEU A 344 -1.30 -4.77 24.02
C LEU A 344 -0.05 -5.00 24.88
N PHE A 345 0.60 -3.92 25.29
CA PHE A 345 1.70 -3.99 26.25
C PHE A 345 1.17 -3.76 27.66
N GLU A 346 1.71 -4.48 28.65
CA GLU A 346 1.31 -4.38 30.06
C GLU A 346 1.43 -2.94 30.56
N GLU A 347 2.49 -2.24 30.15
CA GLU A 347 2.79 -0.86 30.49
C GLU A 347 1.81 0.15 29.85
N LYS A 348 1.04 -0.30 28.85
CA LYS A 348 0.10 0.51 28.08
C LYS A 348 -1.38 0.21 28.40
N ILE A 349 -1.67 -0.48 29.51
CA ILE A 349 -3.06 -0.73 29.94
C ILE A 349 -3.73 0.53 30.48
N HIS A 350 -3.03 1.29 31.34
CA HIS A 350 -3.56 2.49 31.99
C HIS A 350 -2.81 3.72 31.48
N LEU A 351 -3.52 4.59 30.77
CA LEU A 351 -2.96 5.76 30.09
C LEU A 351 -3.78 7.01 30.41
N ASP A 352 -3.17 8.17 30.15
CA ASP A 352 -3.87 9.45 30.23
C ASP A 352 -4.59 9.74 28.91
N ASP A 353 -5.91 9.52 28.89
CA ASP A 353 -6.71 9.68 27.68
C ASP A 353 -6.69 11.11 27.09
N ALA A 354 -6.33 12.12 27.88
CA ALA A 354 -6.25 13.50 27.41
C ALA A 354 -4.94 13.82 26.67
N ASN A 355 -3.88 13.03 26.90
CA ASN A 355 -2.52 13.34 26.44
C ASN A 355 -1.87 12.21 25.64
N GLU A 356 -2.41 11.00 25.69
CA GLU A 356 -1.96 9.83 24.97
C GLU A 356 -3.02 9.36 23.96
N SER A 357 -2.61 8.60 22.96
CA SER A 357 -3.52 8.09 21.91
C SER A 357 -3.32 6.61 21.62
N ASP A 358 -2.58 5.90 22.46
CA ASP A 358 -2.13 4.54 22.17
C ASP A 358 -3.29 3.54 22.12
N HIS A 359 -4.37 3.72 22.89
CA HIS A 359 -5.55 2.85 22.80
C HIS A 359 -6.34 3.10 21.51
N PHE A 360 -6.48 4.35 21.09
CA PHE A 360 -7.06 4.66 19.78
C PHE A 360 -6.19 4.08 18.66
N GLU A 361 -4.88 4.33 18.70
CA GLU A 361 -3.92 3.82 17.72
C GLU A 361 -3.83 2.29 17.73
N ASN A 362 -4.10 1.61 18.85
CA ASN A 362 -4.16 0.15 18.89
C ASN A 362 -5.17 -0.40 17.87
N ILE A 363 -6.37 0.17 17.84
CA ILE A 363 -7.44 -0.21 16.91
C ILE A 363 -7.19 0.38 15.52
N GLN A 364 -6.86 1.67 15.44
CA GLN A 364 -6.66 2.37 14.18
C GLN A 364 -5.48 1.80 13.37
N SER A 365 -4.33 1.56 14.00
CA SER A 365 -3.14 1.06 13.32
C SER A 365 -3.29 -0.38 12.83
N THR A 366 -4.21 -1.15 13.43
CA THR A 366 -4.51 -2.55 13.08
C THR A 366 -5.78 -2.70 12.23
N ASN A 367 -6.39 -1.60 11.80
CA ASN A 367 -7.28 -1.59 10.64
C ASN A 367 -6.46 -1.07 9.45
N TRP A 368 -6.08 -1.98 8.55
CA TRP A 368 -5.17 -1.72 7.45
C TRP A 368 -5.92 -1.56 6.14
N GLN A 369 -6.42 -0.35 5.88
CA GLN A 369 -7.22 -0.07 4.69
C GLN A 369 -6.38 0.44 3.50
N THR A 370 -6.99 0.54 2.30
CA THR A 370 -6.34 1.17 1.11
C THR A 370 -6.02 2.64 1.31
N MET A 371 -6.92 3.35 2.00
CA MET A 371 -6.69 4.69 2.52
C MET A 371 -6.79 4.65 4.04
N ARG A 372 -5.96 5.42 4.73
CA ARG A 372 -6.09 5.63 6.18
C ARG A 372 -6.28 7.11 6.48
N PHE A 373 -7.33 7.42 7.23
CA PHE A 373 -7.57 8.76 7.77
C PHE A 373 -6.90 8.87 9.14
N LYS A 374 -5.92 9.77 9.30
CA LYS A 374 -5.03 9.81 10.48
C LYS A 374 -5.28 11.08 11.29
N PRO A 375 -5.86 10.97 12.50
CA PRO A 375 -5.91 12.08 13.43
C PRO A 375 -4.52 12.63 13.78
N PRO A 376 -4.42 13.90 14.19
CA PRO A 376 -3.21 14.46 14.78
C PRO A 376 -2.76 13.66 16.00
N PRO A 377 -1.45 13.37 16.15
CA PRO A 377 -0.91 12.93 17.43
C PRO A 377 -1.14 14.01 18.49
N PRO A 378 -1.51 13.64 19.72
CA PRO A 378 -1.61 14.59 20.83
C PRO A 378 -0.33 15.42 20.98
N ASN A 379 -0.47 16.68 21.38
CA ASN A 379 0.66 17.55 21.73
C ASN A 379 1.73 17.71 20.61
N SER A 380 1.33 17.64 19.33
CA SER A 380 2.22 17.80 18.17
C SER A 380 1.79 18.92 17.22
N ASP A 381 2.71 19.37 16.36
CA ASP A 381 2.42 20.33 15.27
C ASP A 381 1.83 19.64 14.02
N ILE A 382 1.70 18.31 14.03
CA ILE A 382 1.22 17.51 12.92
C ILE A 382 -0.30 17.64 12.81
N GLY A 383 -0.79 17.93 11.60
CA GLY A 383 -2.20 18.11 11.28
C GLY A 383 -2.94 16.82 10.92
N TRP A 384 -4.16 16.98 10.41
CA TRP A 384 -4.96 15.88 9.87
C TRP A 384 -4.29 15.34 8.61
N ARG A 385 -4.08 14.02 8.56
CA ARG A 385 -3.38 13.37 7.46
C ARG A 385 -4.24 12.30 6.83
N VAL A 386 -3.90 11.95 5.60
CA VAL A 386 -4.36 10.74 4.95
C VAL A 386 -3.18 10.00 4.34
N GLU A 387 -3.29 8.69 4.25
CA GLU A 387 -2.22 7.79 3.83
C GLU A 387 -2.73 6.87 2.73
N PHE A 388 -2.05 6.88 1.59
CA PHE A 388 -2.33 6.08 0.40
C PHE A 388 -1.44 4.84 0.41
N ARG A 389 -2.04 3.66 0.55
CA ARG A 389 -1.39 2.40 0.92
C ARG A 389 -1.37 1.25 -0.11
N PRO A 390 -2.07 1.31 -1.27
CA PRO A 390 -2.23 0.13 -2.12
C PRO A 390 -1.03 -0.17 -3.02
N MET A 391 -0.04 0.72 -3.13
CA MET A 391 1.04 0.58 -4.11
C MET A 391 1.97 -0.57 -3.74
N GLU A 392 2.35 -1.37 -4.73
CA GLU A 392 3.43 -2.32 -4.59
C GLU A 392 4.77 -1.57 -4.61
N VAL A 393 5.79 -2.06 -3.90
CA VAL A 393 7.13 -1.46 -4.00
C VAL A 393 7.77 -1.84 -5.33
N GLN A 394 8.53 -0.94 -5.92
CA GLN A 394 9.19 -1.10 -7.21
C GLN A 394 10.69 -1.38 -7.04
N LEU A 395 11.34 -1.93 -8.07
CA LEU A 395 12.75 -2.33 -7.98
C LEU A 395 13.69 -1.13 -7.80
N THR A 396 13.46 -0.04 -8.53
CA THR A 396 14.34 1.14 -8.49
C THR A 396 13.76 2.30 -7.69
N ASP A 397 14.65 3.14 -7.15
CA ASP A 397 14.26 4.37 -6.46
C ASP A 397 13.56 5.37 -7.42
N PHE A 398 13.90 5.34 -8.71
CA PHE A 398 13.22 6.11 -9.76
C PHE A 398 11.75 5.69 -9.92
N GLU A 399 11.48 4.39 -10.03
CA GLU A 399 10.11 3.90 -10.18
C GLU A 399 9.27 4.22 -8.93
N ASN A 400 9.81 4.00 -7.73
CA ASN A 400 9.12 4.33 -6.48
C ASN A 400 8.83 5.84 -6.39
N SER A 401 9.81 6.68 -6.73
CA SER A 401 9.64 8.14 -6.78
C SER A 401 8.56 8.55 -7.79
N ALA A 402 8.49 7.87 -8.95
CA ALA A 402 7.50 8.19 -9.97
C ALA A 402 6.05 8.01 -9.47
N TYR A 403 5.78 6.93 -8.73
CA TYR A 403 4.45 6.71 -8.15
C TYR A 403 4.13 7.68 -7.02
N VAL A 404 5.09 7.96 -6.13
CA VAL A 404 4.94 8.94 -5.05
C VAL A 404 4.62 10.32 -5.64
N VAL A 405 5.43 10.80 -6.59
CA VAL A 405 5.23 12.10 -7.25
C VAL A 405 3.90 12.14 -7.99
N PHE A 406 3.50 11.06 -8.68
CA PHE A 406 2.21 10.97 -9.36
C PHE A 406 1.04 11.16 -8.38
N VAL A 407 1.02 10.43 -7.26
CA VAL A 407 -0.06 10.52 -6.27
C VAL A 407 -0.09 11.90 -5.63
N VAL A 408 1.06 12.44 -5.22
CA VAL A 408 1.14 13.77 -4.58
C VAL A 408 0.71 14.87 -5.55
N LEU A 409 1.18 14.85 -6.80
CA LEU A 409 0.75 15.80 -7.82
C LEU A 409 -0.76 15.67 -8.10
N LEU A 410 -1.30 14.45 -8.14
CA LEU A 410 -2.73 14.22 -8.30
C LEU A 410 -3.54 14.84 -7.16
N THR A 411 -3.08 14.75 -5.90
CA THR A 411 -3.78 15.42 -4.77
C THR A 411 -3.88 16.93 -4.99
N ARG A 412 -2.81 17.56 -5.48
CA ARG A 412 -2.78 19.00 -5.76
C ARG A 412 -3.75 19.38 -6.88
N VAL A 413 -3.82 18.57 -7.93
CA VAL A 413 -4.77 18.76 -9.04
C VAL A 413 -6.21 18.55 -8.58
N ILE A 414 -6.49 17.51 -7.78
CA ILE A 414 -7.81 17.26 -7.19
C ILE A 414 -8.31 18.51 -6.46
N LEU A 415 -7.46 19.11 -5.62
CA LEU A 415 -7.84 20.31 -4.86
C LEU A 415 -7.96 21.56 -5.74
N SER A 416 -7.00 21.76 -6.66
CA SER A 416 -6.94 22.96 -7.49
C SER A 416 -8.09 23.04 -8.48
N TYR A 417 -8.41 21.91 -9.12
CA TYR A 417 -9.45 21.82 -10.15
C TYR A 417 -10.77 21.28 -9.60
N LYS A 418 -10.85 20.97 -8.31
CA LYS A 418 -12.03 20.39 -7.65
C LYS A 418 -12.54 19.15 -8.40
N LEU A 419 -11.59 18.29 -8.77
CA LEU A 419 -11.91 17.04 -9.47
C LEU A 419 -12.74 16.13 -8.58
N ASP A 420 -13.63 15.37 -9.22
CA ASP A 420 -14.53 14.44 -8.56
C ASP A 420 -14.44 13.06 -9.20
N PHE A 421 -13.95 12.09 -8.44
CA PHE A 421 -13.75 10.71 -8.86
C PHE A 421 -14.72 9.75 -8.16
N LEU A 422 -15.64 10.26 -7.35
CA LEU A 422 -16.50 9.42 -6.51
C LEU A 422 -17.44 8.55 -7.35
N ILE A 423 -17.51 7.29 -6.95
CA ILE A 423 -18.39 6.24 -7.48
C ILE A 423 -18.85 5.39 -6.28
N PRO A 424 -19.91 4.56 -6.42
CA PRO A 424 -20.34 3.69 -5.31
C PRO A 424 -19.21 2.79 -4.78
N LEU A 425 -19.11 2.63 -3.46
CA LEU A 425 -18.07 1.82 -2.82
C LEU A 425 -18.10 0.36 -3.28
N SER A 426 -19.29 -0.20 -3.57
CA SER A 426 -19.40 -1.54 -4.15
C SER A 426 -18.62 -1.68 -5.45
N LYS A 427 -18.49 -0.60 -6.24
CA LYS A 427 -17.71 -0.54 -7.47
C LYS A 427 -16.22 -0.33 -7.23
N VAL A 428 -15.85 0.38 -6.17
CA VAL A 428 -14.46 0.43 -5.70
C VAL A 428 -13.99 -0.96 -5.27
N ASP A 429 -14.81 -1.70 -4.52
CA ASP A 429 -14.52 -3.08 -4.11
C ASP A 429 -14.39 -4.04 -5.30
N GLU A 430 -15.23 -3.87 -6.32
CA GLU A 430 -15.12 -4.63 -7.56
C GLU A 430 -13.81 -4.31 -8.29
N ASN A 431 -13.44 -3.04 -8.39
CA ASN A 431 -12.16 -2.60 -8.97
C ASN A 431 -10.96 -3.17 -8.21
N MET A 432 -11.01 -3.25 -6.87
CA MET A 432 -9.96 -3.85 -6.05
C MET A 432 -9.75 -5.34 -6.36
N LYS A 433 -10.82 -6.06 -6.70
CA LYS A 433 -10.73 -7.46 -7.15
C LYS A 433 -10.17 -7.56 -8.57
N VAL A 434 -10.55 -6.65 -9.47
CA VAL A 434 -10.02 -6.61 -10.84
C VAL A 434 -8.52 -6.32 -10.86
N ALA A 435 -8.07 -5.33 -10.08
CA ALA A 435 -6.68 -4.88 -10.03
C ALA A 435 -5.66 -5.96 -9.66
N GLN A 436 -6.09 -6.99 -8.92
CA GLN A 436 -5.21 -8.07 -8.49
C GLN A 436 -4.97 -9.12 -9.58
N LYS A 437 -5.86 -9.21 -10.57
CA LYS A 437 -5.75 -10.23 -11.63
C LYS A 437 -4.47 -10.05 -12.43
N ARG A 438 -3.91 -11.16 -12.91
CA ARG A 438 -2.76 -11.13 -13.81
C ARG A 438 -3.03 -10.21 -15.02
N ASP A 439 -2.04 -9.37 -15.35
CA ASP A 439 -2.08 -8.39 -16.44
C ASP A 439 -3.28 -7.42 -16.37
N ALA A 440 -3.85 -7.17 -15.18
CA ALA A 440 -5.00 -6.27 -15.02
C ALA A 440 -4.75 -4.84 -15.53
N VAL A 441 -3.50 -4.38 -15.54
CA VAL A 441 -3.13 -3.09 -16.12
C VAL A 441 -3.47 -2.98 -17.61
N LEU A 442 -3.39 -4.09 -18.36
CA LEU A 442 -3.67 -4.12 -19.81
C LEU A 442 -5.04 -4.72 -20.14
N GLN A 443 -5.49 -5.68 -19.34
CA GLN A 443 -6.71 -6.46 -19.62
C GLN A 443 -7.90 -6.10 -18.74
N GLY A 444 -7.65 -5.43 -17.61
CA GLY A 444 -8.68 -5.04 -16.66
C GLY A 444 -9.52 -3.87 -17.14
N MET A 445 -10.81 -3.92 -16.80
CA MET A 445 -11.74 -2.81 -16.97
C MET A 445 -12.22 -2.38 -15.59
N PHE A 446 -12.15 -1.08 -15.33
CA PHE A 446 -12.37 -0.49 -14.02
C PHE A 446 -13.52 0.51 -14.09
N TYR A 447 -14.43 0.45 -13.13
CA TYR A 447 -15.45 1.47 -12.95
C TYR A 447 -14.78 2.80 -12.63
N PHE A 448 -15.03 3.80 -13.45
CA PHE A 448 -14.46 5.13 -13.30
C PHE A 448 -15.46 6.20 -13.73
N ARG A 449 -15.35 7.37 -13.12
CA ARG A 449 -16.29 8.46 -13.38
C ARG A 449 -16.12 9.01 -14.81
N LYS A 450 -17.25 9.26 -15.49
CA LYS A 450 -17.24 9.79 -16.86
C LYS A 450 -16.83 11.26 -16.89
N ASP A 451 -17.46 12.06 -16.04
CA ASP A 451 -17.17 13.49 -15.88
C ASP A 451 -16.59 13.76 -14.50
N ILE A 452 -15.33 14.18 -14.49
CA ILE A 452 -14.55 14.45 -13.30
C ILE A 452 -14.45 15.93 -12.97
N CYS A 453 -14.97 16.82 -13.83
CA CYS A 453 -14.95 18.25 -13.62
C CYS A 453 -16.28 18.70 -12.99
N LYS A 454 -16.29 19.08 -11.71
CA LYS A 454 -17.52 19.62 -11.08
C LYS A 454 -17.92 20.96 -11.71
N GLY A 455 -18.89 20.92 -12.62
CA GLY A 455 -19.59 22.11 -13.12
C GLY A 455 -18.72 23.04 -13.98
N GLY A 456 -18.62 22.72 -15.27
CA GLY A 456 -18.67 23.72 -16.34
C GLY A 456 -17.71 24.91 -16.29
N ASN A 457 -16.49 24.77 -15.76
CA ASN A 457 -15.42 25.70 -16.09
C ASN A 457 -14.44 25.01 -17.04
N ALA A 458 -14.73 25.20 -18.32
CA ALA A 458 -13.81 25.02 -19.42
C ALA A 458 -12.52 25.82 -19.15
N VAL A 459 -11.43 25.10 -18.94
CA VAL A 459 -10.08 25.64 -19.21
C VAL A 459 -9.25 24.68 -20.08
N VAL A 460 -9.88 23.61 -20.58
CA VAL A 460 -9.31 22.83 -21.69
C VAL A 460 -10.07 23.25 -22.94
N ASP A 461 -9.40 24.05 -23.75
CA ASP A 461 -9.90 24.59 -25.01
C ASP A 461 -10.43 23.46 -25.90
N GLY A 462 -11.73 23.52 -26.22
CA GLY A 462 -12.35 22.75 -27.30
C GLY A 462 -12.93 21.36 -26.96
N CYS A 463 -14.13 21.32 -26.34
CA CYS A 463 -15.25 20.46 -26.80
C CYS A 463 -16.54 20.67 -25.97
N GLY A 464 -17.64 20.96 -26.68
CA GLY A 464 -19.02 20.69 -26.23
C GLY A 464 -19.72 21.77 -25.42
N LYS A 465 -20.65 22.51 -26.05
CA LYS A 465 -21.64 23.35 -25.36
C LYS A 465 -22.54 22.46 -24.48
N ALA A 466 -22.71 22.82 -23.21
CA ALA A 466 -23.71 22.23 -22.34
C ALA A 466 -25.11 22.41 -22.95
N GLN A 467 -25.73 21.29 -23.36
CA GLN A 467 -27.16 21.26 -23.61
C GLN A 467 -27.85 20.92 -22.29
N ASN A 468 -28.79 21.77 -21.90
CA ASN A 468 -29.80 21.44 -20.90
C ASN A 468 -30.63 20.28 -21.45
N SER A 469 -30.32 19.04 -21.08
CA SER A 469 -31.17 17.88 -21.34
C SER A 469 -31.73 17.35 -20.02
N THR A 470 -33.05 17.33 -19.96
CA THR A 470 -33.89 16.64 -18.97
C THR A 470 -33.83 15.12 -19.25
N GLU A 471 -32.63 14.55 -19.24
CA GLU A 471 -32.40 13.14 -19.56
C GLU A 471 -32.37 12.28 -18.28
N LEU A 472 -33.00 11.11 -18.35
CA LEU A 472 -32.86 9.99 -17.42
C LEU A 472 -31.43 9.96 -16.87
N ALA A 473 -31.26 10.03 -15.55
CA ALA A 473 -29.97 10.15 -14.88
C ALA A 473 -28.92 9.23 -15.53
N ALA A 474 -28.12 9.78 -16.44
CA ALA A 474 -27.10 9.02 -17.14
C ALA A 474 -26.14 8.49 -16.09
N GLU A 475 -25.79 7.20 -16.16
CA GLU A 475 -24.86 6.60 -15.19
C GLU A 475 -23.58 7.45 -15.10
N GLU A 476 -23.28 7.96 -13.89
CA GLU A 476 -22.19 8.91 -13.63
C GLU A 476 -20.79 8.29 -13.86
N TYR A 477 -20.72 6.97 -14.01
CA TYR A 477 -19.50 6.18 -14.17
C TYR A 477 -19.65 5.11 -15.26
N THR A 478 -18.53 4.58 -15.74
CA THR A 478 -18.46 3.50 -16.74
C THR A 478 -17.20 2.66 -16.54
N LEU A 479 -17.16 1.48 -17.15
CA LEU A 479 -15.93 0.70 -17.26
C LEU A 479 -14.94 1.38 -18.24
N MET A 480 -13.69 1.52 -17.82
CA MET A 480 -12.58 2.04 -18.61
C MET A 480 -11.32 1.19 -18.38
N SER A 481 -10.47 1.06 -19.40
CA SER A 481 -9.13 0.48 -19.22
C SER A 481 -8.23 1.44 -18.44
N ILE A 482 -7.16 0.93 -17.82
CA ILE A 482 -6.14 1.78 -17.17
C ILE A 482 -5.54 2.77 -18.17
N ASP A 483 -5.27 2.33 -19.42
CA ASP A 483 -4.78 3.23 -20.48
C ASP A 483 -5.74 4.40 -20.72
N THR A 484 -7.05 4.13 -20.79
CA THR A 484 -8.05 5.20 -20.96
C THR A 484 -8.07 6.15 -19.77
N ILE A 485 -8.00 5.64 -18.54
CA ILE A 485 -8.01 6.46 -17.32
C ILE A 485 -6.73 7.32 -17.24
N ILE A 486 -5.57 6.76 -17.54
CA ILE A 486 -4.28 7.44 -17.37
C ILE A 486 -3.95 8.34 -18.55
N ASN A 487 -4.05 7.82 -19.77
CA ASN A 487 -3.61 8.51 -20.98
C ASN A 487 -4.75 9.23 -21.72
N GLY A 488 -6.00 8.90 -21.40
CA GLY A 488 -7.16 9.44 -22.07
C GLY A 488 -7.52 8.67 -23.34
N LYS A 489 -8.73 8.92 -23.83
CA LYS A 489 -9.21 8.44 -25.12
C LYS A 489 -10.19 9.49 -25.66
N GLU A 490 -9.91 9.98 -26.86
CA GLU A 490 -10.70 11.03 -27.51
C GLU A 490 -12.19 10.66 -27.53
N GLY A 491 -13.04 11.62 -27.15
CA GLY A 491 -14.49 11.43 -27.05
C GLY A 491 -14.96 10.53 -25.90
N VAL A 492 -14.04 9.98 -25.08
CA VAL A 492 -14.38 9.07 -23.97
C VAL A 492 -13.96 9.65 -22.62
N PHE A 493 -12.68 9.96 -22.44
CA PHE A 493 -12.15 10.48 -21.18
C PHE A 493 -10.86 11.29 -21.42
N PRO A 494 -10.65 12.44 -20.76
CA PRO A 494 -9.48 13.29 -20.97
C PRO A 494 -8.15 12.64 -20.58
N GLY A 495 -8.15 11.74 -19.59
CA GLY A 495 -6.95 11.11 -19.04
C GLY A 495 -6.31 11.91 -17.90
N LEU A 496 -5.81 11.21 -16.87
CA LEU A 496 -5.17 11.86 -15.72
C LEU A 496 -3.84 12.53 -16.08
N ILE A 497 -3.01 11.91 -16.93
CA ILE A 497 -1.71 12.47 -17.34
C ILE A 497 -1.88 13.75 -18.16
N PRO A 498 -2.78 13.83 -19.16
CA PRO A 498 -3.10 15.11 -19.82
C PRO A 498 -3.51 16.22 -18.85
N ILE A 499 -4.35 15.91 -17.86
CA ILE A 499 -4.78 16.91 -16.85
C ILE A 499 -3.61 17.36 -15.98
N LEU A 500 -2.76 16.43 -15.52
CA LEU A 500 -1.56 16.74 -14.75
C LEU A 500 -0.59 17.64 -15.54
N ASN A 501 -0.41 17.39 -16.83
CA ASN A 501 0.41 18.23 -17.70
C ASN A 501 -0.17 19.64 -17.85
N SER A 502 -1.49 19.76 -18.04
CA SER A 502 -2.17 21.06 -18.09
C SER A 502 -2.01 21.85 -16.78
N TYR A 503 -2.06 21.17 -15.63
CA TYR A 503 -1.75 21.79 -14.35
C TYR A 503 -0.31 22.31 -14.28
N LEU A 504 0.66 21.50 -14.69
CA LEU A 504 2.08 21.89 -14.69
C LEU A 504 2.39 23.05 -15.66
N GLU A 505 1.64 23.18 -16.76
CA GLU A 505 1.78 24.31 -17.69
C GLU A 505 1.37 25.65 -17.08
N ASN A 506 0.43 25.62 -16.14
CA ASN A 506 -0.08 26.81 -15.44
C ASN A 506 0.68 27.12 -14.14
N MET A 507 1.69 26.32 -13.79
CA MET A 507 2.49 26.50 -12.59
C MET A 507 3.88 27.03 -12.92
N GLU A 508 4.38 27.92 -12.07
CA GLU A 508 5.79 28.32 -12.08
C GLU A 508 6.63 27.16 -11.51
N VAL A 509 7.16 26.35 -12.42
CA VAL A 509 8.05 25.21 -12.11
C VAL A 509 9.36 25.44 -12.84
N ASP A 510 10.48 25.33 -12.13
CA ASP A 510 11.79 25.41 -12.77
C ASP A 510 12.00 24.24 -13.75
N VAL A 511 12.89 24.45 -14.72
CA VAL A 511 13.07 23.52 -15.85
C VAL A 511 13.51 22.14 -15.39
N ASP A 512 14.38 22.07 -14.37
CA ASP A 512 14.90 20.80 -13.88
C ASP A 512 13.81 19.99 -13.19
N THR A 513 13.04 20.63 -12.28
CA THR A 513 11.88 20.02 -11.64
C THR A 513 10.84 19.55 -12.66
N ARG A 514 10.53 20.39 -13.67
CA ARG A 514 9.57 20.03 -14.73
C ARG A 514 10.05 18.82 -15.52
N CYS A 515 11.34 18.76 -15.88
CA CYS A 515 11.92 17.61 -16.56
C CYS A 515 11.83 16.32 -15.72
N SER A 516 12.13 16.38 -14.42
CA SER A 516 12.01 15.24 -13.52
C SER A 516 10.57 14.71 -13.46
N ILE A 517 9.60 15.61 -13.21
CA ILE A 517 8.18 15.24 -13.16
C ILE A 517 7.74 14.61 -14.47
N LEU A 518 8.09 15.20 -15.63
CA LEU A 518 7.71 14.64 -16.93
C LEU A 518 8.31 13.25 -17.19
N ASN A 519 9.52 12.98 -16.70
CA ASN A 519 10.12 11.63 -16.78
C ASN A 519 9.37 10.62 -15.92
N TYR A 520 8.95 11.01 -14.72
CA TYR A 520 8.11 10.18 -13.86
C TYR A 520 6.74 9.90 -14.50
N LEU A 521 6.04 10.94 -14.98
CA LEU A 521 4.75 10.79 -15.65
C LEU A 521 4.86 9.93 -16.93
N LYS A 522 5.99 10.01 -17.64
CA LYS A 522 6.26 9.16 -18.80
C LYS A 522 6.35 7.67 -18.45
N LEU A 523 6.92 7.30 -17.30
CA LEU A 523 6.91 5.92 -16.82
C LEU A 523 5.47 5.42 -16.64
N ILE A 524 4.66 6.19 -15.91
CA ILE A 524 3.26 5.83 -15.62
C ILE A 524 2.44 5.72 -16.90
N LYS A 525 2.58 6.69 -17.81
CA LYS A 525 1.94 6.69 -19.14
C LYS A 525 2.26 5.42 -19.93
N LYS A 526 3.53 5.03 -19.98
CA LYS A 526 3.98 3.87 -20.76
C LYS A 526 3.60 2.54 -20.16
N ARG A 527 3.50 2.45 -18.83
CA ARG A 527 2.94 1.27 -18.14
C ARG A 527 1.46 1.10 -18.42
N ALA A 528 0.71 2.20 -18.34
CA ALA A 528 -0.71 2.19 -18.64
C ALA A 528 -1.02 1.73 -20.07
N SER A 529 -0.20 2.13 -21.05
CA SER A 529 -0.38 1.74 -22.46
C SER A 529 0.23 0.38 -22.82
N GLY A 530 0.98 -0.25 -21.91
CA GLY A 530 1.72 -1.49 -22.16
C GLY A 530 3.00 -1.35 -23.00
N GLU A 531 3.48 -0.12 -23.22
CA GLU A 531 4.79 0.11 -23.84
C GLU A 531 5.94 -0.29 -22.89
N LEU A 532 5.73 -0.14 -21.57
CA LEU A 532 6.59 -0.66 -20.52
C LEU A 532 5.82 -1.69 -19.69
N MET A 533 6.55 -2.70 -19.21
CA MET A 533 6.00 -3.74 -18.37
C MET A 533 5.82 -3.26 -16.93
N THR A 534 4.86 -3.84 -16.22
CA THR A 534 4.89 -3.86 -14.76
C THR A 534 6.02 -4.78 -14.28
N VAL A 535 6.46 -4.59 -13.04
CA VAL A 535 7.48 -5.47 -12.43
C VAL A 535 6.97 -6.92 -12.40
N ALA A 536 5.69 -7.15 -12.07
CA ALA A 536 5.11 -8.49 -12.07
C ALA A 536 5.20 -9.17 -13.44
N ARG A 537 4.81 -8.47 -14.51
CA ARG A 537 4.89 -9.01 -15.88
C ARG A 537 6.34 -9.30 -16.27
N TRP A 538 7.26 -8.38 -15.98
CA TRP A 538 8.67 -8.59 -16.28
C TRP A 538 9.26 -9.79 -15.54
N MET A 539 8.95 -9.95 -14.25
CA MET A 539 9.40 -11.10 -13.44
C MET A 539 8.86 -12.42 -14.02
N ARG A 540 7.60 -12.46 -14.47
CA ARG A 540 7.01 -13.62 -15.16
C ARG A 540 7.76 -13.94 -16.44
N GLU A 541 8.00 -12.94 -17.29
CA GLU A 541 8.74 -13.14 -18.53
C GLU A 541 10.18 -13.60 -18.28
N PHE A 542 10.82 -13.10 -17.23
CA PHE A 542 12.16 -13.53 -16.83
C PHE A 542 12.17 -15.01 -16.46
N ILE A 543 11.25 -15.47 -15.60
CA ILE A 543 11.14 -16.88 -15.22
C ILE A 543 10.75 -17.76 -16.41
N ALA A 544 9.81 -17.32 -17.25
CA ALA A 544 9.38 -18.08 -18.43
C ALA A 544 10.51 -18.31 -19.44
N LYS A 545 11.52 -17.44 -19.46
CA LYS A 545 12.72 -17.55 -20.32
C LYS A 545 13.89 -18.27 -19.62
N HIS A 546 13.77 -18.62 -18.34
CA HIS A 546 14.84 -19.30 -17.61
C HIS A 546 15.03 -20.73 -18.16
N PRO A 547 16.27 -21.18 -18.46
CA PRO A 547 16.52 -22.49 -19.08
C PRO A 547 15.95 -23.67 -18.30
N ASP A 548 15.94 -23.59 -16.97
CA ASP A 548 15.45 -24.66 -16.10
C ASP A 548 13.92 -24.66 -15.94
N TYR A 549 13.21 -23.65 -16.44
CA TYR A 549 11.77 -23.53 -16.21
C TYR A 549 11.01 -24.53 -17.05
N LYS A 550 10.29 -25.44 -16.37
CA LYS A 550 9.64 -26.59 -17.00
C LYS A 550 8.22 -26.31 -17.47
N GLN A 551 7.80 -25.03 -17.48
CA GLN A 551 6.43 -24.63 -17.81
C GLN A 551 5.39 -25.30 -16.91
N ASP A 552 5.76 -25.60 -15.66
CA ASP A 552 4.96 -26.27 -14.64
C ASP A 552 4.55 -25.33 -13.48
N SER A 553 4.84 -24.04 -13.63
CA SER A 553 4.62 -23.00 -12.62
C SER A 553 5.40 -23.17 -11.33
N VAL A 554 6.44 -24.01 -11.31
CA VAL A 554 7.35 -24.18 -10.17
C VAL A 554 8.57 -23.28 -10.33
N ILE A 555 8.97 -22.62 -9.24
CA ILE A 555 10.16 -21.78 -9.14
C ILE A 555 11.16 -22.51 -8.23
N THR A 556 12.30 -22.90 -8.82
CA THR A 556 13.38 -23.56 -8.08
C THR A 556 14.29 -22.55 -7.37
N ASP A 557 15.15 -23.02 -6.46
CA ASP A 557 16.17 -22.19 -5.80
C ASP A 557 17.06 -21.45 -6.81
N GLU A 558 17.49 -22.11 -7.88
CA GLU A 558 18.35 -21.51 -8.92
C GLU A 558 17.62 -20.42 -9.71
N MET A 559 16.34 -20.63 -10.05
CA MET A 559 15.52 -19.61 -10.69
C MET A 559 15.31 -18.41 -9.78
N ASN A 560 15.01 -18.65 -8.49
CA ASN A 560 14.84 -17.60 -7.50
C ASN A 560 16.14 -16.80 -7.33
N TYR A 561 17.28 -17.47 -7.23
CA TYR A 561 18.59 -16.82 -7.19
C TYR A 561 18.84 -15.93 -8.42
N SER A 562 18.65 -16.47 -9.63
CA SER A 562 18.83 -15.72 -10.89
C SER A 562 17.92 -14.49 -10.95
N LEU A 563 16.66 -14.63 -10.53
CA LEU A 563 15.68 -13.56 -10.49
C LEU A 563 16.08 -12.47 -9.51
N ILE A 564 16.31 -12.81 -8.23
CA ILE A 564 16.61 -11.82 -7.19
C ILE A 564 17.95 -11.15 -7.45
N LEU A 565 18.94 -11.87 -7.99
CA LEU A 565 20.21 -11.28 -8.41
C LEU A 565 19.99 -10.24 -9.52
N LYS A 566 19.16 -10.56 -10.52
CA LYS A 566 18.84 -9.62 -11.60
C LYS A 566 18.06 -8.41 -11.09
N CYS A 567 17.07 -8.61 -10.21
CA CYS A 567 16.36 -7.52 -9.53
C CYS A 567 17.32 -6.59 -8.78
N ASN A 568 18.27 -7.17 -8.01
CA ASN A 568 19.28 -6.40 -7.29
C ASN A 568 20.20 -5.61 -8.24
N GLN A 569 20.61 -6.20 -9.37
CA GLN A 569 21.40 -5.50 -10.39
C GLN A 569 20.63 -4.33 -11.03
N ILE A 570 19.33 -4.49 -11.28
CA ILE A 570 18.47 -3.41 -11.80
C ILE A 570 18.32 -2.30 -10.76
N ALA A 571 18.01 -2.67 -9.51
CA ALA A 571 17.83 -1.74 -8.39
C ALA A 571 19.08 -0.87 -8.13
N ASN A 572 20.27 -1.45 -8.30
CA ASN A 572 21.56 -0.75 -8.17
C ASN A 572 22.06 -0.12 -9.48
N GLU A 573 21.23 -0.09 -10.54
CA GLU A 573 21.56 0.47 -11.85
C GLU A 573 22.81 -0.13 -12.51
N LEU A 574 23.16 -1.38 -12.13
CA LEU A 574 24.31 -2.12 -12.66
C LEU A 574 24.03 -2.75 -14.02
N CYS A 575 22.75 -2.85 -14.41
CA CYS A 575 22.34 -3.32 -15.72
C CYS A 575 21.14 -2.54 -16.25
N GLU A 576 21.04 -2.46 -17.58
CA GLU A 576 19.87 -1.87 -18.24
C GLU A 576 18.70 -2.86 -18.26
N CYS A 577 17.48 -2.32 -18.14
CA CYS A 577 16.24 -3.05 -18.35
C CYS A 577 15.25 -2.15 -19.11
N PRO A 578 15.39 -2.05 -20.44
CA PRO A 578 14.54 -1.19 -21.25
C PRO A 578 13.06 -1.57 -21.20
N GLU A 579 12.73 -2.82 -20.88
CA GLU A 579 11.35 -3.29 -20.72
C GLU A 579 10.63 -2.68 -19.50
N LEU A 580 11.39 -2.36 -18.44
CA LEU A 580 10.85 -1.73 -17.22
C LEU A 580 11.02 -0.20 -17.22
N LEU A 581 12.17 0.28 -17.71
CA LEU A 581 12.61 1.67 -17.52
C LEU A 581 12.66 2.48 -18.83
N GLY A 582 12.58 1.80 -19.98
CA GLY A 582 12.76 2.40 -21.31
C GLY A 582 14.24 2.61 -21.68
N SER A 583 14.52 2.69 -22.97
CA SER A 583 15.88 2.80 -23.54
C SER A 583 16.63 4.10 -23.23
N ALA A 584 15.94 5.11 -22.68
CA ALA A 584 16.51 6.42 -22.35
C ALA A 584 16.89 6.56 -20.87
N PHE A 585 16.64 5.54 -20.03
CA PHE A 585 17.02 5.56 -18.63
C PHE A 585 18.54 5.42 -18.50
N ARG A 586 19.21 6.48 -18.01
CA ARG A 586 20.68 6.58 -18.01
C ARG A 586 21.29 5.71 -16.91
N LYS A 587 22.39 5.01 -17.22
CA LYS A 587 23.33 4.51 -16.20
C LYS A 587 23.90 5.68 -15.42
N VAL A 588 23.86 5.63 -14.09
CA VAL A 588 24.84 6.38 -13.29
C VAL A 588 26.21 5.78 -13.63
N LYS A 589 27.09 6.58 -14.24
CA LYS A 589 28.49 6.19 -14.40
C LYS A 589 29.07 6.03 -13.00
N TYR A 590 29.25 4.80 -12.54
CA TYR A 590 30.10 4.51 -11.40
C TYR A 590 31.51 5.00 -11.78
N SER A 591 31.95 6.12 -11.21
CA SER A 591 33.37 6.47 -11.19
C SER A 591 34.03 5.49 -10.22
N GLY A 592 34.37 4.31 -10.72
CA GLY A 592 35.13 3.33 -9.97
C GLY A 592 36.41 3.98 -9.46
N SER A 593 36.59 3.94 -8.14
CA SER A 593 37.92 4.06 -7.54
C SER A 593 38.84 3.05 -8.22
N LYS A 594 40.01 3.54 -8.62
CA LYS A 594 41.11 2.79 -9.24
C LYS A 594 41.15 1.34 -8.77
N THR A 595 40.89 0.42 -9.69
CA THR A 595 41.39 -0.95 -9.59
C THR A 595 42.91 -0.86 -9.63
N ASP A 596 43.55 -1.11 -8.49
CA ASP A 596 44.95 -1.50 -8.48
C ASP A 596 45.07 -2.80 -9.27
N SER A 597 45.79 -2.68 -10.38
CA SER A 597 46.32 -3.82 -11.12
C SER A 597 47.34 -4.55 -10.24
N PHE A 598 47.04 -5.77 -9.84
CA PHE A 598 48.07 -6.73 -9.45
C PHE A 598 48.13 -7.84 -10.50
N ASN A 599 49.31 -7.92 -11.11
CA ASN A 599 49.84 -9.09 -11.82
C ASN A 599 49.89 -10.31 -10.90
#